data_AF-A0A9P7GJJ3-F1
#
_entry.id   AF-A0A9P7GJJ3-F1
#
_cell.length_a   1.000
_cell.length_b   1.000
_cell.length_c   1.000
_cell.angle_alpha   90.00
_cell.angle_beta   90.00
_cell.angle_gamma   90.00
#
_symmetry.space_group_name_H-M   'P 1'
#
loop_
_entity.id
_entity.type
_entity.pdbx_description
1 polymer ?
#
loop_
_entity_poly.entity_id
_entity_poly.type
_entity_poly.pdbx_seq_one_letter_code
_entity_poly.pdbx_strand_id
1 'polypeptide(L)'
;MELRNLPSVKKHKDLTDRAWQSIKPVIIEALEWHKAQRLERKRNHSREVHQLRLAMLRVHMTYRMPIVPPCPDLFVMQPFKDMIDAPISANINFTVAHIVAAVVEWQCAKDAQLMRLVAQHCPHVDVNTRDALFLATTVFRCEKYGLLFNYPEVLTHTCPSDELDTGSKIPWWPSCRRLVFDVNFYQYARDRIESYRLNPDLMTRNEARRYELDLRVLYHVSRVNDWC
;
A
#
# COMPACT_ATOMS: atom_id res chain seq x y z
N MET A 1 -24.13 25.20 22.01
CA MET A 1 -25.22 26.09 21.58
C MET A 1 -25.68 25.61 20.22
N GLU A 2 -26.95 25.26 20.04
CA GLU A 2 -27.47 24.84 18.72
C GLU A 2 -28.19 26.00 18.04
N LEU A 3 -27.97 26.21 16.75
CA LEU A 3 -28.61 27.28 15.96
C LEU A 3 -30.14 27.31 16.08
N ARG A 4 -30.76 26.12 16.15
CA ARG A 4 -32.23 25.97 16.31
C ARG A 4 -32.75 26.49 17.64
N ASN A 5 -31.87 26.67 18.63
CA ASN A 5 -32.21 27.16 19.96
C ASN A 5 -32.05 28.67 20.09
N LEU A 6 -31.59 29.38 19.05
CA LEU A 6 -31.54 30.83 19.05
C LEU A 6 -32.96 31.42 19.08
N PRO A 7 -33.28 32.31 20.05
CA PRO A 7 -34.60 32.93 20.16
C PRO A 7 -35.01 33.67 18.89
N SER A 8 -34.04 34.22 18.17
CA SER A 8 -34.23 34.93 16.91
C SER A 8 -34.60 34.03 15.73
N VAL A 9 -34.24 32.75 15.78
CA VAL A 9 -34.55 31.74 14.74
C VAL A 9 -35.95 31.13 14.95
N LYS A 10 -36.49 31.21 16.17
CA LYS A 10 -37.81 30.66 16.53
C LYS A 10 -39.00 31.61 16.26
N LYS A 11 -38.75 32.84 15.80
CA LYS A 11 -39.82 33.83 15.58
C LYS A 11 -40.45 33.63 14.20
N HIS A 12 -41.76 33.39 14.16
CA HIS A 12 -42.59 33.33 12.94
C HIS A 12 -42.93 34.72 12.36
N LYS A 13 -42.02 35.69 12.44
CA LYS A 13 -42.21 37.03 11.87
C LYS A 13 -41.38 37.18 10.60
N ASP A 14 -41.88 37.96 9.65
CA ASP A 14 -41.13 38.29 8.44
C ASP A 14 -39.79 38.93 8.79
N LEU A 15 -38.74 38.42 8.15
CA LEU A 15 -37.37 38.87 8.38
C LEU A 15 -37.15 40.19 7.63
N THR A 16 -37.28 41.32 8.34
CA THR A 16 -36.95 42.64 7.78
C THR A 16 -35.43 42.86 7.77
N ASP A 17 -34.93 43.75 6.90
CA ASP A 17 -33.49 44.08 6.85
C ASP A 17 -32.95 44.55 8.20
N ARG A 18 -33.72 45.36 8.93
CA ARG A 18 -33.34 45.82 10.27
C ARG A 18 -33.26 44.68 11.27
N ALA A 19 -34.22 43.74 11.22
CA ALA A 19 -34.20 42.55 12.07
C ALA A 19 -33.02 41.64 11.70
N TRP A 20 -32.74 41.47 10.41
CA TRP A 20 -31.59 40.71 9.92
C TRP A 20 -30.26 41.30 10.41
N GLN A 21 -30.03 42.60 10.26
CA GLN A 21 -28.80 43.24 10.74
C GLN A 21 -28.59 43.06 12.25
N SER A 22 -29.67 43.04 13.03
CA SER A 22 -29.59 42.78 14.47
C SER A 22 -29.28 41.33 14.81
N ILE A 23 -29.74 40.36 14.02
CA ILE A 23 -29.59 38.91 14.30
C ILE A 23 -28.30 38.34 13.68
N LYS A 24 -27.86 38.90 12.54
CA LYS A 24 -26.67 38.50 11.79
C LYS A 24 -25.43 38.26 12.67
N PRO A 25 -24.99 39.18 13.56
CA PRO A 25 -23.80 38.96 14.37
C PRO A 25 -23.94 37.74 15.28
N VAL A 26 -25.11 37.52 15.87
CA VAL A 26 -25.38 36.36 16.75
C VAL A 26 -25.34 35.04 15.97
N ILE A 27 -25.87 35.03 14.75
CA ILE A 27 -25.80 33.84 13.87
C ILE A 27 -24.35 33.56 13.46
N ILE A 28 -23.59 34.61 13.08
CA ILE A 28 -22.17 34.47 12.72
C ILE A 28 -21.39 33.89 13.89
N GLU A 29 -21.54 34.45 15.10
CA GLU A 29 -20.88 33.97 16.30
C GLU A 29 -21.21 32.49 16.59
N ALA A 30 -22.49 32.12 16.50
CA ALA A 30 -22.92 30.73 16.69
C ALA A 30 -22.31 29.77 15.64
N LEU A 31 -22.25 30.21 14.37
CA LEU A 31 -21.63 29.44 13.28
C LEU A 31 -20.11 29.31 13.47
N GLU A 32 -19.44 30.37 13.89
CA GLU A 32 -18.00 30.37 14.19
C GLU A 32 -17.67 29.46 15.37
N TRP A 33 -18.48 29.49 16.43
CA TRP A 33 -18.35 28.58 17.57
C TRP A 33 -18.51 27.12 17.15
N HIS A 34 -19.55 26.80 16.36
CA HIS A 34 -19.73 25.45 15.81
C HIS A 34 -18.59 25.02 14.91
N LYS A 35 -18.09 25.92 14.05
CA LYS A 35 -16.94 25.68 13.19
C LYS A 35 -15.70 25.38 14.03
N ALA A 36 -15.44 26.16 15.08
CA ALA A 36 -14.33 25.97 16.00
C ALA A 36 -14.42 24.61 16.71
N GLN A 37 -15.58 24.25 17.27
CA GLN A 37 -15.78 22.94 17.89
C GLN A 37 -15.55 21.78 16.91
N ARG A 38 -16.11 21.87 15.70
CA ARG A 38 -15.91 20.86 14.66
C ARG A 38 -14.42 20.73 14.30
N LEU A 39 -13.73 21.85 14.15
CA LEU A 39 -12.29 21.85 13.83
C LEU A 39 -11.47 21.25 14.97
N GLU A 40 -11.81 21.56 16.22
CA GLU A 40 -11.13 20.99 17.38
C GLU A 40 -11.32 19.47 17.48
N ARG A 41 -12.55 18.98 17.28
CA ARG A 41 -12.80 17.52 17.20
C ARG A 41 -12.01 16.87 16.08
N LYS A 42 -11.95 17.50 14.89
CA LYS A 42 -11.13 17.00 13.77
C LYS A 42 -9.64 16.97 14.09
N ARG A 43 -9.11 18.00 14.78
CA ARG A 43 -7.71 18.05 15.21
C ARG A 43 -7.39 16.96 16.21
N ASN A 44 -8.24 16.77 17.22
CA ASN A 44 -8.04 15.74 18.24
C ASN A 44 -8.09 14.34 17.63
N HIS A 45 -9.11 14.05 16.83
CA HIS A 45 -9.18 12.79 16.08
C HIS A 45 -7.95 12.57 15.20
N SER A 46 -7.50 13.59 14.45
CA SER A 46 -6.31 13.47 13.63
C SER A 46 -5.03 13.22 14.43
N ARG A 47 -4.89 13.81 15.64
CA ARG A 47 -3.74 13.59 16.53
C ARG A 47 -3.73 12.17 17.07
N GLU A 48 -4.87 11.65 17.46
CA GLU A 48 -4.98 10.29 18.01
C GLU A 48 -4.79 9.22 16.93
N VAL A 49 -5.39 9.38 15.75
CA VAL A 49 -5.11 8.52 14.59
C VAL A 49 -3.62 8.53 14.26
N HIS A 50 -2.98 9.70 14.35
CA HIS A 50 -1.53 9.80 14.17
C HIS A 50 -0.76 9.04 15.26
N GLN A 51 -1.15 9.17 16.53
CA GLN A 51 -0.53 8.42 17.63
C GLN A 51 -0.71 6.91 17.49
N LEU A 52 -1.90 6.44 17.08
CA LEU A 52 -2.15 5.03 16.80
C LEU A 52 -1.25 4.52 15.65
N ARG A 53 -1.15 5.28 14.56
CA ARG A 53 -0.23 4.96 13.45
C ARG A 53 1.23 4.91 13.90
N LEU A 54 1.66 5.82 14.77
CA LEU A 54 3.00 5.79 15.35
C LEU A 54 3.21 4.57 16.25
N ALA A 55 2.22 4.19 17.06
CA ALA A 55 2.27 2.99 17.88
C ALA A 55 2.38 1.74 17.01
N MET A 56 1.55 1.62 15.97
CA MET A 56 1.62 0.56 14.98
C MET A 56 2.99 0.50 14.29
N LEU A 57 3.51 1.65 13.85
CA LEU A 57 4.83 1.75 13.24
C LEU A 57 5.93 1.29 14.20
N ARG A 58 5.87 1.65 15.48
CA ARG A 58 6.84 1.20 16.48
C ARG A 58 6.84 -0.32 16.61
N VAL A 59 5.66 -0.94 16.77
CA VAL A 59 5.58 -2.40 16.88
C VAL A 59 6.04 -3.07 15.58
N HIS A 60 5.65 -2.53 14.43
CA HIS A 60 6.10 -2.98 13.11
C HIS A 60 7.63 -2.95 12.98
N MET A 61 8.28 -1.85 13.36
CA MET A 61 9.73 -1.68 13.31
C MET A 61 10.47 -2.55 14.34
N THR A 62 9.81 -2.89 15.45
CA THR A 62 10.37 -3.76 16.49
C THR A 62 10.29 -5.23 16.08
N TYR A 63 9.31 -5.57 15.23
CA TYR A 63 9.09 -6.93 14.76
C TYR A 63 10.02 -7.27 13.59
N ARG A 64 11.04 -8.10 13.86
CA ARG A 64 12.10 -8.46 12.90
C ARG A 64 11.70 -9.58 11.94
N MET A 65 10.65 -9.37 11.15
CA MET A 65 10.35 -10.26 10.03
C MET A 65 11.11 -9.79 8.77
N PRO A 66 11.65 -10.72 7.96
CA PRO A 66 12.42 -10.35 6.77
C PRO A 66 11.55 -9.71 5.68
N ILE A 67 10.26 -10.04 5.65
CA ILE A 67 9.31 -9.54 4.66
C ILE A 67 8.05 -9.12 5.40
N VAL A 68 7.79 -7.82 5.41
CA VAL A 68 6.60 -7.23 6.03
C VAL A 68 5.88 -6.34 5.01
N PRO A 69 4.53 -6.27 5.08
CA PRO A 69 3.77 -5.30 4.30
C PRO A 69 4.26 -3.87 4.60
N PRO A 70 4.34 -3.00 3.60
CA PRO A 70 4.49 -1.57 3.82
C PRO A 70 3.39 -1.07 4.78
N CYS A 71 3.70 -0.10 5.65
CA CYS A 71 2.71 0.45 6.58
C CYS A 71 1.39 0.90 5.93
N PRO A 72 1.39 1.51 4.71
CA PRO A 72 0.15 1.80 4.00
C PRO A 72 -0.75 0.58 3.77
N ASP A 73 -0.17 -0.57 3.39
CA ASP A 73 -0.89 -1.82 3.18
C ASP A 73 -1.48 -2.29 4.52
N LEU A 74 -0.71 -2.24 5.61
CA LEU A 74 -1.21 -2.61 6.95
C LEU A 74 -2.41 -1.76 7.39
N PHE A 75 -2.38 -0.45 7.17
CA PHE A 75 -3.44 0.45 7.64
C PHE A 75 -4.80 0.20 6.97
N VAL A 76 -4.83 -0.42 5.80
CA VAL A 76 -6.08 -0.74 5.09
C VAL A 76 -6.54 -2.19 5.33
N MET A 77 -5.74 -3.00 6.00
CA MET A 77 -6.07 -4.38 6.38
C MET A 77 -6.82 -4.44 7.70
N GLN A 78 -7.57 -5.52 7.92
CA GLN A 78 -8.16 -5.78 9.23
C GLN A 78 -7.15 -6.42 10.19
N PRO A 79 -7.26 -6.18 11.51
CA PRO A 79 -8.21 -5.30 12.18
C PRO A 79 -7.80 -3.81 12.18
N PHE A 80 -6.69 -3.45 11.54
CA PHE A 80 -6.09 -2.12 11.65
C PHE A 80 -6.96 -1.00 11.10
N LYS A 81 -7.63 -1.25 9.99
CA LYS A 81 -8.57 -0.30 9.41
C LYS A 81 -9.67 0.02 10.40
N ASP A 82 -10.28 -0.99 11.01
CA ASP A 82 -11.31 -0.78 12.04
C ASP A 82 -10.75 -0.04 13.25
N MET A 83 -9.52 -0.33 13.67
CA MET A 83 -8.86 0.40 14.76
C MET A 83 -8.61 1.88 14.41
N ILE A 84 -8.26 2.19 13.16
CA ILE A 84 -8.03 3.57 12.69
C ILE A 84 -9.35 4.34 12.55
N ASP A 85 -10.39 3.66 12.09
CA ASP A 85 -11.71 4.23 11.84
C ASP A 85 -12.60 4.28 13.10
N ALA A 86 -12.24 3.53 14.15
CA ALA A 86 -12.97 3.48 15.40
C ALA A 86 -13.05 4.86 16.11
N PRO A 87 -14.15 5.12 16.83
CA PRO A 87 -14.25 6.33 17.64
C PRO A 87 -13.22 6.32 18.77
N ILE A 88 -12.79 7.52 19.14
CA ILE A 88 -11.78 7.83 20.16
C ILE A 88 -12.01 7.08 21.49
N SER A 89 -13.27 6.88 21.87
CA SER A 89 -13.65 6.22 23.12
C SER A 89 -13.47 4.70 23.10
N ALA A 90 -13.13 4.09 21.96
CA ALA A 90 -12.92 2.66 21.87
C ALA A 90 -11.56 2.29 22.49
N ASN A 91 -11.57 1.38 23.48
CA ASN A 91 -10.34 0.82 24.03
C ASN A 91 -9.75 -0.18 23.03
N ILE A 92 -8.83 0.30 22.17
CA ILE A 92 -8.19 -0.53 21.16
C ILE A 92 -6.93 -1.16 21.74
N ASN A 93 -7.00 -2.46 22.01
CA ASN A 93 -5.83 -3.25 22.37
C ASN A 93 -5.14 -3.79 21.12
N PHE A 94 -4.01 -3.18 20.78
CA PHE A 94 -3.16 -3.62 19.70
C PHE A 94 -2.05 -4.55 20.20
N THR A 95 -1.86 -5.70 19.55
CA THR A 95 -0.87 -6.71 19.93
C THR A 95 -0.02 -7.13 18.75
N VAL A 96 1.16 -7.70 19.02
CA VAL A 96 2.04 -8.29 18.00
C VAL A 96 1.32 -9.37 17.19
N ALA A 97 0.40 -10.13 17.82
CA ALA A 97 -0.35 -11.18 17.14
C ALA A 97 -1.19 -10.64 15.97
N HIS A 98 -1.75 -9.44 16.10
CA HIS A 98 -2.48 -8.78 14.99
C HIS A 98 -1.55 -8.48 13.81
N ILE A 99 -0.31 -8.06 14.05
CA ILE A 99 0.68 -7.86 12.98
C ILE A 99 1.00 -9.18 12.30
N VAL A 100 1.28 -10.23 13.06
CA VAL A 100 1.64 -11.54 12.50
C VAL A 100 0.53 -12.07 11.60
N ALA A 101 -0.71 -12.02 12.07
CA ALA A 101 -1.86 -12.45 11.29
C ALA A 101 -1.98 -11.68 9.96
N ALA A 102 -1.88 -10.35 10.01
CA ALA A 102 -1.96 -9.53 8.81
C ALA A 102 -0.77 -9.69 7.87
N VAL A 103 0.46 -9.90 8.38
CA VAL A 103 1.63 -10.20 7.53
C VAL A 103 1.39 -11.48 6.75
N VAL A 104 0.88 -12.54 7.41
CA VAL A 104 0.58 -13.82 6.75
C VAL A 104 -0.51 -13.64 5.71
N GLU A 105 -1.62 -13.00 6.06
CA GLU A 105 -2.73 -12.73 5.12
C GLU A 105 -2.26 -11.93 3.91
N TRP A 106 -1.48 -10.88 4.13
CA TRP A 106 -0.92 -10.04 3.07
C TRP A 106 0.02 -10.84 2.17
N GLN A 107 0.92 -11.64 2.73
CA GLN A 107 1.83 -12.49 1.96
C GLN A 107 1.04 -13.47 1.10
N CYS A 108 0.04 -14.15 1.65
CA CYS A 108 -0.83 -15.06 0.89
C CYS A 108 -1.55 -14.34 -0.27
N ALA A 109 -2.10 -13.15 -0.03
CA ALA A 109 -2.76 -12.36 -1.06
C ALA A 109 -1.79 -11.93 -2.16
N LYS A 110 -0.55 -11.56 -1.80
CA LYS A 110 0.50 -11.18 -2.75
C LYS A 110 1.02 -12.36 -3.54
N ASP A 111 1.27 -13.48 -2.89
CA ASP A 111 1.68 -14.72 -3.55
C ASP A 111 0.63 -15.13 -4.59
N ALA A 112 -0.66 -15.12 -4.21
CA ALA A 112 -1.75 -15.41 -5.15
C ALA A 112 -1.78 -14.42 -6.33
N GLN A 113 -1.51 -13.13 -6.10
CA GLN A 113 -1.41 -12.13 -7.17
C GLN A 113 -0.26 -12.43 -8.13
N LEU A 114 0.93 -12.70 -7.60
CA LEU A 114 2.12 -12.98 -8.41
C LEU A 114 1.98 -14.30 -9.18
N MET A 115 1.42 -15.33 -8.56
CA MET A 115 1.14 -16.62 -9.21
C MET A 115 0.17 -16.47 -10.39
N ARG A 116 -0.86 -15.60 -10.28
CA ARG A 116 -1.73 -15.29 -11.43
C ARG A 116 -0.96 -14.65 -12.58
N LEU A 117 -0.01 -13.76 -12.30
CA LEU A 117 0.83 -13.15 -13.34
C LEU A 117 1.72 -14.21 -14.01
N VAL A 118 2.30 -15.13 -13.25
CA VAL A 118 3.09 -16.25 -13.81
C VAL A 118 2.20 -17.14 -14.68
N ALA A 119 1.02 -17.54 -14.19
CA ALA A 119 0.08 -18.42 -14.90
C ALA A 119 -0.39 -17.84 -16.24
N GLN A 120 -0.58 -16.52 -16.31
CA GLN A 120 -1.00 -15.83 -17.53
C GLN A 120 0.04 -15.90 -18.66
N HIS A 121 1.33 -15.97 -18.31
CA HIS A 121 2.41 -15.89 -19.28
C HIS A 121 3.19 -17.20 -19.46
N CYS A 122 3.07 -18.13 -18.50
CA CYS A 122 3.80 -19.39 -18.47
C CYS A 122 2.86 -20.56 -18.16
N PRO A 123 2.01 -20.99 -19.12
CA PRO A 123 1.00 -22.03 -18.89
C PRO A 123 1.61 -23.42 -18.61
N HIS A 124 2.90 -23.61 -18.91
CA HIS A 124 3.62 -24.86 -18.70
C HIS A 124 4.25 -24.98 -17.30
N VAL A 125 4.34 -23.87 -16.56
CA VAL A 125 4.85 -23.89 -15.18
C VAL A 125 3.73 -24.37 -14.27
N ASP A 126 4.01 -25.34 -13.39
CA ASP A 126 3.05 -25.75 -12.38
C ASP A 126 2.84 -24.62 -11.37
N VAL A 127 1.79 -23.82 -11.61
CA VAL A 127 1.42 -22.67 -10.79
C VAL A 127 0.60 -23.05 -9.57
N ASN A 128 0.48 -24.34 -9.24
CA ASN A 128 -0.24 -24.78 -8.05
C ASN A 128 0.61 -24.68 -6.78
N THR A 129 1.92 -24.48 -6.90
CA THR A 129 2.83 -24.35 -5.76
C THR A 129 3.51 -22.98 -5.73
N ARG A 130 3.78 -22.47 -4.52
CA ARG A 130 4.53 -21.22 -4.31
C ARG A 130 5.96 -21.30 -4.85
N ASP A 131 6.48 -22.50 -5.10
CA ASP A 131 7.84 -22.76 -5.58
C ASP A 131 8.12 -22.14 -6.94
N ALA A 132 7.09 -22.00 -7.79
CA ALA A 132 7.20 -21.29 -9.07
C ALA A 132 7.68 -19.84 -8.91
N LEU A 133 7.39 -19.17 -7.78
CA LEU A 133 7.89 -17.82 -7.51
C LEU A 133 9.40 -17.78 -7.24
N PHE A 134 10.00 -18.87 -6.78
CA PHE A 134 11.42 -18.97 -6.43
C PHE A 134 12.32 -19.39 -7.60
N LEU A 135 11.73 -19.74 -8.74
CA LEU A 135 12.48 -20.06 -9.96
C LEU A 135 13.33 -18.87 -10.41
N ALA A 136 14.52 -19.17 -10.93
CA ALA A 136 15.44 -18.17 -11.46
C ALA A 136 14.85 -17.41 -12.66
N THR A 137 13.94 -18.07 -13.39
CA THR A 137 13.22 -17.53 -14.55
C THR A 137 12.05 -16.61 -14.17
N THR A 138 11.58 -16.67 -12.92
CA THR A 138 10.41 -15.89 -12.48
C THR A 138 10.83 -14.50 -12.04
N VAL A 139 10.67 -13.53 -12.94
CA VAL A 139 10.97 -12.11 -12.72
C VAL A 139 9.76 -11.24 -13.01
N PHE A 140 9.58 -10.24 -12.15
CA PHE A 140 8.59 -9.20 -12.27
C PHE A 140 9.25 -7.86 -12.57
N ARG A 141 8.57 -7.00 -13.31
CA ARG A 141 9.02 -5.65 -13.65
C ARG A 141 8.01 -4.62 -13.13
N CYS A 142 8.45 -3.56 -12.44
CA CYS A 142 7.58 -2.36 -12.25
C CYS A 142 7.62 -1.58 -13.56
N GLU A 143 6.50 -1.50 -14.28
CA GLU A 143 6.42 -0.78 -15.56
C GLU A 143 6.79 0.70 -15.41
N LYS A 144 6.60 1.26 -14.23
CA LYS A 144 6.94 2.66 -13.95
C LYS A 144 8.45 2.93 -14.00
N TYR A 145 9.26 2.06 -13.39
CA TYR A 145 10.71 2.28 -13.26
C TYR A 145 11.56 1.35 -14.13
N GLY A 146 10.94 0.35 -14.77
CA GLY A 146 11.64 -0.68 -15.52
C GLY A 146 12.51 -1.60 -14.66
N LEU A 147 12.45 -1.48 -13.32
CA LEU A 147 13.23 -2.30 -12.40
C LEU A 147 12.70 -3.73 -12.34
N LEU A 148 13.63 -4.68 -12.27
CA LEU A 148 13.36 -6.12 -12.21
C LEU A 148 13.48 -6.64 -10.78
N PHE A 149 12.53 -7.49 -10.39
CA PHE A 149 12.42 -8.08 -9.07
C PHE A 149 12.12 -9.58 -9.17
N ASN A 150 12.77 -10.38 -8.34
CA ASN A 150 12.44 -11.77 -8.10
C ASN A 150 11.68 -11.85 -6.79
N TYR A 151 11.10 -13.02 -6.53
CA TYR A 151 10.65 -13.34 -5.19
C TYR A 151 11.83 -13.52 -4.21
N PRO A 152 11.71 -13.11 -2.93
CA PRO A 152 10.63 -12.31 -2.34
C PRO A 152 10.84 -10.79 -2.45
N GLU A 153 11.90 -10.31 -3.09
CA GLU A 153 12.23 -8.87 -3.21
C GLU A 153 11.09 -8.04 -3.82
N VAL A 154 10.31 -8.64 -4.73
CA VAL A 154 9.12 -8.00 -5.32
C VAL A 154 8.08 -7.61 -4.26
N LEU A 155 8.03 -8.29 -3.11
CA LEU A 155 7.08 -8.02 -2.03
C LEU A 155 7.40 -6.73 -1.27
N THR A 156 8.69 -6.39 -1.16
CA THR A 156 9.14 -5.17 -0.45
C THR A 156 9.21 -3.95 -1.38
N HIS A 157 8.95 -4.14 -2.66
CA HIS A 157 9.02 -3.08 -3.65
C HIS A 157 7.86 -2.09 -3.52
N THR A 158 8.22 -0.82 -3.32
CA THR A 158 7.30 0.31 -3.35
C THR A 158 7.63 1.17 -4.56
N CYS A 159 6.63 1.43 -5.41
CA CYS A 159 6.76 2.42 -6.49
C CYS A 159 6.29 3.77 -5.89
N PRO A 160 7.17 4.79 -5.72
CA PRO A 160 6.71 6.14 -5.37
C PRO A 160 5.59 6.52 -6.34
N SER A 161 4.42 6.95 -5.85
CA SER A 161 3.30 7.29 -6.74
C SER A 161 3.65 8.52 -7.59
N ASP A 162 3.02 8.66 -8.76
CA ASP A 162 3.08 9.90 -9.56
C ASP A 162 2.26 11.04 -8.93
N GLU A 163 1.57 10.80 -7.80
CA GLU A 163 0.61 11.73 -7.18
C GLU A 163 1.26 12.76 -6.25
N LEU A 164 2.31 13.42 -6.73
CA LEU A 164 2.66 14.75 -6.20
C LEU A 164 1.81 15.87 -6.83
N ASP A 165 0.91 15.58 -7.78
CA ASP A 165 0.32 16.62 -8.62
C ASP A 165 -1.19 16.92 -8.44
N THR A 166 -1.95 16.22 -7.60
CA THR A 166 -3.40 16.50 -7.48
C THR A 166 -3.93 16.50 -6.06
N GLY A 167 -3.42 17.40 -5.20
CA GLY A 167 -4.14 17.94 -4.02
C GLY A 167 -4.72 16.96 -2.99
N SER A 168 -4.51 15.67 -3.17
CA SER A 168 -5.18 14.57 -2.47
C SER A 168 -4.25 14.15 -1.36
N LYS A 169 -4.52 14.70 -0.17
CA LYS A 169 -3.77 14.44 1.06
C LYS A 169 -4.00 13.01 1.59
N ILE A 170 -3.69 11.99 0.80
CA ILE A 170 -3.59 10.61 1.29
C ILE A 170 -2.18 10.09 0.96
N PRO A 171 -1.20 10.29 1.87
CA PRO A 171 0.21 9.97 1.64
C PRO A 171 0.58 8.47 1.67
N TRP A 172 -0.39 7.56 1.72
CA TRP A 172 -0.15 6.14 1.98
C TRP A 172 -0.97 5.31 1.00
N TRP A 173 -0.37 5.03 -0.16
CA TRP A 173 -0.96 4.18 -1.19
C TRP A 173 -0.36 2.78 -1.20
N PRO A 174 -1.14 1.78 -1.67
CA PRO A 174 -0.75 0.40 -1.55
C PRO A 174 0.38 0.03 -2.51
N SER A 175 1.07 -1.07 -2.21
CA SER A 175 2.02 -1.80 -3.06
C SER A 175 1.85 -1.60 -4.59
N CYS A 176 2.98 -1.56 -5.32
CA CYS A 176 3.04 -1.20 -6.73
C CYS A 176 1.93 -1.86 -7.59
N ARG A 177 1.02 -1.04 -8.15
CA ARG A 177 -0.07 -1.49 -9.03
C ARG A 177 0.38 -1.84 -10.45
N ARG A 178 1.61 -1.49 -10.83
CA ARG A 178 2.17 -1.65 -12.17
C ARG A 178 3.24 -2.76 -12.23
N LEU A 179 3.04 -3.81 -11.45
CA LEU A 179 3.89 -5.01 -11.51
C LEU A 179 3.37 -5.93 -12.61
N VAL A 180 4.26 -6.29 -13.54
CA VAL A 180 4.00 -7.24 -14.61
C VAL A 180 5.04 -8.35 -14.59
N PHE A 181 4.70 -9.51 -15.16
CA PHE A 181 5.67 -10.58 -15.40
C PHE A 181 6.55 -10.19 -16.61
N ASP A 182 7.87 -10.31 -16.50
CA ASP A 182 8.79 -9.94 -17.59
C ASP A 182 9.05 -11.14 -18.51
N VAL A 183 8.24 -11.26 -19.56
CA VAL A 183 8.32 -12.37 -20.54
C VAL A 183 9.68 -12.41 -21.26
N ASN A 184 10.26 -11.25 -21.57
CA ASN A 184 11.54 -11.17 -22.27
C ASN A 184 12.67 -11.68 -21.36
N PHE A 185 12.67 -11.27 -20.08
CA PHE A 185 13.60 -11.79 -19.10
C PHE A 185 13.41 -13.29 -18.90
N TYR A 186 12.16 -13.76 -18.81
CA TYR A 186 11.85 -15.17 -18.65
C TYR A 186 12.49 -16.02 -19.77
N GLN A 187 12.28 -15.64 -21.03
CA GLN A 187 12.87 -16.34 -22.18
C GLN A 187 14.41 -16.30 -22.13
N TYR A 188 14.98 -15.13 -21.91
CA TYR A 188 16.43 -14.97 -21.75
C TYR A 188 17.02 -15.87 -20.66
N ALA A 189 16.38 -15.91 -19.49
CA ALA A 189 16.79 -16.72 -18.36
C ALA A 189 16.73 -18.22 -18.68
N ARG A 190 15.68 -18.68 -19.36
CA ARG A 190 15.56 -20.07 -19.81
C ARG A 190 16.69 -20.45 -20.76
N ASP A 191 16.86 -19.70 -21.84
CA ASP A 191 17.89 -19.97 -22.86
C ASP A 191 19.28 -20.00 -22.21
N ARG A 192 19.53 -19.08 -21.28
CA ARG A 192 20.79 -19.04 -20.56
C ARG A 192 20.97 -20.27 -19.68
N ILE A 193 19.98 -20.68 -18.89
CA ILE A 193 20.08 -21.88 -18.03
C ILE A 193 20.25 -23.15 -18.88
N GLU A 194 19.50 -23.27 -19.97
CA GLU A 194 19.58 -24.41 -20.89
C GLU A 194 20.94 -24.50 -21.58
N SER A 195 21.61 -23.36 -21.85
CA SER A 195 22.98 -23.36 -22.40
C SER A 195 24.03 -24.02 -21.49
N TYR A 196 23.74 -24.11 -20.18
CA TYR A 196 24.56 -24.85 -19.20
C TYR A 196 24.07 -26.30 -19.01
N ARG A 197 23.12 -26.78 -19.83
CA ARG A 197 22.47 -28.09 -19.73
C ARG A 197 21.72 -28.30 -18.41
N LEU A 198 21.18 -27.22 -17.85
CA LEU A 198 20.39 -27.23 -16.62
C LEU A 198 18.89 -27.10 -16.96
N ASN A 199 18.01 -27.58 -16.08
CA ASN A 199 16.56 -27.50 -16.28
C ASN A 199 16.01 -26.16 -15.73
N PRO A 200 15.52 -25.24 -16.58
CA PRO A 200 15.01 -23.94 -16.13
C PRO A 200 13.74 -24.03 -15.29
N ASP A 201 12.95 -25.10 -15.42
CA ASP A 201 11.69 -25.28 -14.69
C ASP A 201 11.89 -25.76 -13.25
N LEU A 202 13.12 -26.15 -12.90
CA LEU A 202 13.51 -26.57 -11.54
C LEU A 202 14.56 -25.65 -10.91
N MET A 203 15.23 -24.82 -11.72
CA MET A 203 16.33 -23.99 -11.26
C MET A 203 15.83 -22.84 -10.39
N THR A 204 16.14 -22.88 -9.10
CA THR A 204 15.88 -21.75 -8.21
C THR A 204 16.90 -20.64 -8.42
N ARG A 205 16.55 -19.42 -8.01
CA ARG A 205 17.47 -18.27 -8.07
C ARG A 205 18.77 -18.49 -7.28
N ASN A 206 18.68 -19.15 -6.13
CA ASN A 206 19.84 -19.41 -5.28
C ASN A 206 20.79 -20.42 -5.93
N GLU A 207 20.26 -21.40 -6.65
CA GLU A 207 21.07 -22.35 -7.41
C GLU A 207 21.73 -21.68 -8.61
N ALA A 208 20.98 -20.87 -9.39
CA ALA A 208 21.54 -20.12 -10.51
C ALA A 208 22.74 -19.25 -10.08
N ARG A 209 22.67 -18.60 -8.92
CA ARG A 209 23.79 -17.83 -8.34
C ARG A 209 25.04 -18.67 -8.05
N ARG A 210 24.89 -19.95 -7.68
CA ARG A 210 26.03 -20.86 -7.45
C ARG A 210 26.78 -21.19 -8.74
N TYR A 211 26.11 -21.08 -9.89
CA TYR A 211 26.70 -21.21 -11.22
C TYR A 211 27.19 -19.86 -11.76
N GLU A 212 27.27 -18.81 -10.92
CA GLU A 212 27.64 -17.45 -11.31
C GLU A 212 26.73 -16.84 -12.39
N LEU A 213 25.51 -17.37 -12.51
CA LEU A 213 24.48 -16.85 -13.41
C LEU A 213 23.74 -15.71 -12.72
N ASP A 214 24.36 -14.53 -12.67
CA ASP A 214 23.61 -13.30 -12.35
C ASP A 214 22.82 -12.84 -13.57
N LEU A 215 21.70 -13.54 -13.80
CA LEU A 215 20.83 -13.37 -14.97
C LEU A 215 20.34 -11.92 -15.12
N ARG A 216 20.20 -11.16 -14.03
CA ARG A 216 19.80 -9.74 -14.10
C ARG A 216 20.89 -8.86 -14.67
N VAL A 217 22.12 -9.02 -14.19
CA VAL A 217 23.27 -8.26 -14.70
C VAL A 217 23.46 -8.55 -16.18
N LEU A 218 23.40 -9.83 -16.56
CA LEU A 218 23.61 -10.23 -17.95
C LEU A 218 22.48 -9.71 -18.88
N TYR A 219 21.23 -9.70 -18.42
CA TYR A 219 20.10 -9.15 -19.17
C TYR A 219 20.18 -7.63 -19.36
N HIS A 220 20.65 -6.88 -18.35
CA HIS A 220 20.87 -5.44 -18.52
C HIS A 220 21.98 -5.15 -19.52
N VAL A 221 23.07 -5.93 -19.50
CA VAL A 221 24.17 -5.78 -20.48
C VAL A 221 23.72 -6.10 -21.89
N SER A 222 22.97 -7.19 -22.10
CA SER A 222 22.46 -7.54 -23.45
C SER A 222 21.55 -6.44 -23.98
N ARG A 223 20.61 -5.95 -23.17
CA ARG A 223 19.73 -4.87 -23.59
C ARG A 223 20.44 -3.59 -23.94
N VAL A 224 21.56 -3.23 -23.31
CA VAL A 224 22.31 -2.00 -23.65
C VAL A 224 23.02 -2.14 -25.00
N ASN A 225 23.55 -3.33 -25.30
CA ASN A 225 24.26 -3.59 -26.55
C ASN A 225 23.33 -3.57 -27.78
N ASP A 226 22.05 -3.86 -27.64
CA ASP A 226 21.08 -3.82 -28.74
C ASP A 226 20.69 -2.39 -29.20
N TRP A 227 21.11 -1.33 -28.49
CA TRP A 227 20.85 0.07 -28.87
C TRP A 227 22.05 0.77 -29.52
N CYS A 228 23.17 0.06 -29.70
CA CYS A 228 24.39 0.55 -30.35
C CYS A 228 24.55 -0.11 -31.73
#